data_AF-A0A845W3H3-F1
#
_entry.id   AF-A0A845W3H3-F1
#
_cell.length_a   1.000
_cell.length_b   1.000
_cell.length_c   1.000
_cell.angle_alpha   90.00
_cell.angle_beta   90.00
_cell.angle_gamma   90.00
#
_symmetry.space_group_name_H-M   'P 1'
#
loop_
_entity.id
_entity.type
_entity.pdbx_description
1 polymer ?
#
loop_
_entity_poly.entity_id
_entity_poly.type
_entity_poly.pdbx_seq_one_letter_code
_entity_poly.pdbx_strand_id
1 'polypeptide(L)' 'MILIEQAGCELLFLPAYSPDLNKIEKFWSRLKHHLRKTIEEFDCLQDALDNAFRVLS' A
#
# COMPACT_ATOMS: atom_id res chain seq x y z
N MET A 1 10.56 2.10 19.70
CA MET A 1 9.76 3.30 20.04
C MET A 1 10.53 4.57 19.77
N ILE A 2 11.76 4.70 20.32
CA ILE A 2 12.60 5.91 20.20
C ILE A 2 12.65 6.50 18.78
N LEU A 3 12.90 5.71 17.73
CA LEU A 3 12.97 6.23 16.35
C LEU A 3 11.65 6.83 15.83
N ILE A 4 10.49 6.27 16.23
CA ILE A 4 9.17 6.72 15.78
C ILE A 4 8.83 8.04 16.48
N GLU A 5 9.03 8.10 17.80
CA GLU A 5 8.75 9.28 18.62
C GLU A 5 9.70 10.44 18.30
N GLN A 6 10.99 10.15 18.05
CA GLN A 6 11.97 11.15 17.61
C GLN A 6 11.64 11.75 16.24
N ALA A 7 10.96 11.00 15.38
CA ALA A 7 10.46 11.52 14.10
C ALA A 7 9.16 12.33 14.25
N GLY A 8 8.62 12.47 15.47
CA GLY A 8 7.34 13.15 15.73
C GLY A 8 6.11 12.32 15.34
N CYS A 9 6.28 11.01 15.15
CA CYS A 9 5.20 10.11 14.79
C CYS A 9 4.57 9.45 16.02
N GLU A 10 3.29 9.16 15.94
CA GLU A 10 2.54 8.42 16.95
C GLU A 10 2.29 6.98 16.49
N LEU A 11 2.40 6.02 17.41
CA LEU A 11 2.09 4.63 17.12
C LEU A 11 0.58 4.38 17.29
N LEU A 12 -0.08 4.02 16.19
CA LEU A 12 -1.47 3.60 16.22
C LEU A 12 -1.57 2.11 16.56
N PHE A 13 -2.35 1.77 17.59
CA PHE A 13 -2.61 0.38 17.95
C PHE A 13 -3.48 -0.33 16.90
N LEU A 14 -3.05 -1.51 16.48
CA LEU A 14 -3.81 -2.42 15.61
C LEU A 14 -3.87 -3.79 16.30
N PRO A 15 -5.06 -4.32 16.64
CA PRO A 15 -5.17 -5.64 17.23
C PRO A 15 -4.70 -6.74 16.27
N ALA A 16 -4.20 -7.84 16.82
CA ALA A 16 -3.82 -9.01 16.02
C ALA A 16 -5.00 -9.55 15.20
N TYR A 17 -4.71 -10.09 14.00
CA TYR A 17 -5.71 -10.66 13.08
C TYR A 17 -6.89 -9.72 12.76
N SER A 18 -6.69 -8.41 12.81
CA SER A 18 -7.71 -7.40 12.48
C SER A 18 -7.40 -6.65 11.18
N PRO A 19 -7.30 -7.35 10.02
CA PRO A 19 -7.01 -6.71 8.74
C PRO A 19 -8.09 -5.68 8.37
N ASP A 20 -9.34 -5.87 8.82
CA ASP A 20 -10.45 -4.96 8.56
C ASP A 20 -10.22 -3.54 9.14
N LEU A 21 -9.42 -3.44 10.20
CA LEU A 21 -9.05 -2.18 10.85
C LEU A 21 -7.82 -1.53 10.20
N ASN A 22 -7.07 -2.26 9.38
CA ASN A 22 -5.89 -1.76 8.71
C ASN A 22 -6.26 -1.10 7.37
N LYS A 23 -6.17 0.24 7.32
CA LYS A 23 -6.63 1.04 6.18
C LYS A 23 -5.95 0.69 4.85
N ILE A 24 -4.72 0.15 4.88
CA ILE A 24 -3.97 -0.21 3.66
C ILE A 24 -4.55 -1.43 2.93
N GLU A 25 -5.31 -2.30 3.61
CA GLU A 25 -5.82 -3.55 3.00
C GLU A 25 -6.76 -3.28 1.82
N LYS A 26 -7.63 -2.25 1.95
CA LYS A 26 -8.52 -1.83 0.85
C LYS A 26 -7.73 -1.29 -0.33
N PHE A 27 -6.64 -0.57 -0.08
CA PHE A 27 -5.76 -0.08 -1.13
C PHE A 27 -5.06 -1.24 -1.84
N TRP A 28 -4.54 -2.23 -1.11
CA TRP A 28 -3.92 -3.42 -1.70
C TRP A 28 -4.88 -4.23 -2.59
N SER A 29 -6.16 -4.31 -2.23
CA SER A 29 -7.17 -4.94 -3.08
C SER A 29 -7.33 -4.21 -4.43
N ARG A 30 -7.45 -2.88 -4.39
CA ARG A 30 -7.55 -2.02 -5.59
C ARG A 30 -6.29 -2.09 -6.44
N LEU A 31 -5.11 -1.99 -5.80
CA LEU A 31 -3.82 -2.05 -6.47
C LEU A 31 -3.63 -3.37 -7.22
N LYS A 32 -3.85 -4.51 -6.55
CA LYS A 32 -3.77 -5.83 -7.20
C LYS A 32 -4.77 -5.97 -8.34
N HIS A 33 -5.98 -5.44 -8.19
CA HIS A 33 -6.99 -5.48 -9.26
C HIS A 33 -6.54 -4.69 -10.50
N HIS A 34 -5.97 -3.50 -10.29
CA HIS A 34 -5.45 -2.67 -11.38
C HIS A 34 -4.23 -3.32 -12.06
N LEU A 35 -3.23 -3.74 -11.28
CA LEU A 35 -2.01 -4.37 -11.81
C LEU A 35 -2.32 -5.61 -12.65
N ARG A 36 -3.27 -6.46 -12.25
CA ARG A 36 -3.66 -7.63 -13.06
C ARG A 36 -4.14 -7.28 -14.47
N LYS A 37 -4.58 -6.04 -14.71
CA LYS A 37 -5.04 -5.57 -16.02
C LYS A 37 -3.95 -4.87 -16.81
N THR A 38 -3.02 -4.21 -16.13
CA THR A 38 -2.05 -3.31 -16.77
C THR A 38 -0.63 -3.85 -16.76
N ILE A 39 -0.32 -4.92 -16.03
CA ILE A 39 1.05 -5.43 -15.86
C ILE A 39 1.73 -5.82 -17.18
N GLU A 40 0.97 -6.27 -18.17
CA GLU A 40 1.50 -6.62 -19.51
C GLU A 40 1.85 -5.39 -20.36
N GLU A 41 1.42 -4.18 -19.95
CA GLU A 41 1.72 -2.92 -20.63
C GLU A 41 3.10 -2.35 -20.25
N PHE A 42 3.81 -2.99 -19.29
CA PHE A 42 5.08 -2.51 -18.76
C PHE A 42 6.17 -3.57 -18.85
N ASP A 43 7.41 -3.12 -19.09
CA ASP A 43 8.57 -4.01 -19.20
C ASP A 43 9.00 -4.58 -17.84
N CYS A 44 8.71 -3.89 -16.73
CA CYS A 44 9.00 -4.38 -15.40
C CYS A 44 7.92 -4.03 -14.37
N LEU A 45 7.87 -4.83 -13.29
CA LEU A 45 6.88 -4.66 -12.22
C LEU A 45 7.00 -3.30 -11.53
N GLN A 46 8.20 -2.72 -11.45
CA GLN A 46 8.40 -1.42 -10.82
C GLN A 46 7.68 -0.31 -11.60
N ASP A 47 7.78 -0.31 -12.92
CA ASP A 47 7.09 0.69 -13.76
C ASP A 47 5.56 0.55 -13.65
N ALA A 48 5.07 -0.69 -13.64
CA ALA A 48 3.64 -0.97 -13.44
C ALA A 48 3.17 -0.49 -12.05
N LEU A 49 3.98 -0.68 -11.00
CA LEU A 49 3.68 -0.20 -9.66
C LEU A 49 3.68 1.32 -9.60
N ASP A 50 4.71 1.99 -10.13
CA ASP A 50 4.82 3.45 -10.13
C ASP A 50 3.64 4.10 -10.87
N ASN A 51 3.23 3.50 -12.00
CA ASN A 51 2.02 3.90 -12.70
C ASN A 51 0.75 3.69 -11.84
N ALA A 52 0.60 2.50 -11.26
CA ALA A 52 -0.57 2.18 -10.46
C ALA A 52 -0.69 3.08 -9.22
N PHE A 53 0.41 3.42 -8.57
CA PHE A 53 0.42 4.40 -7.48
C PHE A 53 -0.02 5.77 -7.99
N ARG A 54 0.55 6.28 -9.08
CA ARG A 54 0.14 7.57 -9.68
C ARG A 54 -1.36 7.63 -10.02
N VAL A 55 -1.97 6.52 -10.44
CA VAL A 55 -3.38 6.48 -10.84
C VAL A 55 -4.33 6.27 -9.65
N LEU A 56 -3.89 5.56 -8.60
CA LEU A 56 -4.77 5.12 -7.50
C LEU A 56 -4.63 5.94 -6.21
N SER A 57 -3.53 6.69 -6.04
CA SER A 57 -3.30 7.61 -4.91
C SER A 57 -3.92 8.98 -5.16
#